data_AF-A0A2S3UVG2-F1
#
_entry.id   AF-A0A2S3UVG2-F1
#
_cell.length_a   1.000
_cell.length_b   1.000
_cell.length_c   1.000
_cell.angle_alpha   90.00
_cell.angle_beta   90.00
_cell.angle_gamma   90.00
#
_symmetry.space_group_name_H-M   'P 1'
#
loop_
_entity.id
_entity.type
_entity.pdbx_description
1 polymer ?
#
loop_
_entity_poly.entity_id
_entity_poly.type
_entity_poly.pdbx_seq_one_letter_code
_entity_poly.pdbx_strand_id
1 'polypeptide(L)' 'MTRQSISLTRPNDEWLKAQVDSEEYTSKSEVVNDLIRKAREVEAIRKKLIEAEESGFSERLPDQIRADAKARLKNAAKI' A
#
# COMPACT_ATOMS: atom_id res chain seq x y z
N MET A 1 -10.78 -19.69 -4.67
CA MET A 1 -10.27 -18.78 -5.71
C MET A 1 -10.89 -19.16 -7.04
N THR A 2 -11.41 -18.20 -7.81
CA THR A 2 -11.83 -18.42 -9.20
C THR A 2 -10.58 -18.50 -10.07
N ARG A 3 -10.42 -19.60 -10.81
CA ARG A 3 -9.24 -19.81 -11.67
C ARG A 3 -9.30 -18.85 -12.85
N GLN A 4 -8.29 -18.00 -12.98
CA GLN A 4 -8.08 -17.18 -14.17
C GLN A 4 -6.87 -17.73 -14.94
N SER A 5 -7.03 -17.89 -16.26
CA SER A 5 -5.94 -18.28 -17.15
C SER A 5 -5.36 -17.02 -17.78
N ILE A 6 -4.08 -16.75 -17.51
CA ILE A 6 -3.40 -15.53 -17.95
C ILE A 6 -2.11 -15.97 -18.67
N SER A 7 -1.88 -15.44 -19.87
CA SER A 7 -0.66 -15.69 -20.63
C SER A 7 0.35 -14.58 -20.35
N LEU A 8 1.57 -14.96 -19.96
CA LEU A 8 2.65 -14.02 -19.68
C LEU A 8 3.71 -14.08 -20.78
N THR A 9 4.45 -12.99 -20.92
CA THR A 9 5.62 -12.96 -21.80
C THR A 9 6.70 -13.90 -21.26
N ARG A 10 7.55 -14.41 -22.16
CA ARG A 10 8.62 -15.34 -21.80
C ARG A 10 9.53 -14.84 -20.66
N PRO A 11 10.00 -13.58 -20.64
CA PRO A 11 10.81 -13.08 -19.52
C PRO A 11 10.08 -13.07 -18.18
N ASN A 12 8.77 -12.77 -18.19
CA ASN A 12 7.97 -12.74 -16.96
C ASN A 12 7.71 -14.15 -16.43
N ASP A 13 7.52 -15.13 -17.32
CA ASP A 13 7.36 -16.53 -16.91
C ASP A 13 8.65 -17.10 -16.31
N GLU A 14 9.80 -16.79 -16.92
CA GLU A 14 11.12 -17.16 -16.42
C GLU A 14 11.38 -16.51 -15.04
N TRP A 15 11.05 -15.24 -14.88
CA TRP A 15 11.16 -14.55 -13.59
C TRP A 15 10.24 -15.17 -12.51
N LEU A 16 8.98 -15.44 -12.83
CA LEU A 16 8.06 -16.10 -11.88
C LEU A 16 8.53 -17.49 -11.49
N LYS A 17 9.12 -18.24 -12.43
CA LYS A 17 9.70 -19.54 -12.15
C LYS A 17 10.86 -19.43 -11.17
N ALA A 18 11.77 -18.46 -11.38
CA ALA A 18 12.88 -18.21 -10.46
C ALA A 18 12.43 -17.86 -9.03
N GLN A 19 11.27 -17.20 -8.87
CA GLN A 19 10.68 -16.91 -7.54
C GLN A 19 10.07 -18.12 -6.86
N VAL A 20 9.62 -19.12 -7.61
CA VAL A 20 9.15 -20.40 -7.04
C VAL A 20 10.36 -21.30 -6.74
N ASP A 21 11.37 -21.28 -7.61
CA ASP A 21 12.61 -22.03 -7.44
C ASP A 21 13.45 -21.53 -6.24
N SER A 22 13.24 -20.30 -5.76
CA SER A 22 13.86 -19.79 -4.52
C SER A 22 13.21 -20.32 -3.24
N GLU A 23 12.19 -21.19 -3.36
CA GLU A 23 11.41 -21.76 -2.25
C GLU A 23 10.65 -20.73 -1.38
N GLU A 24 10.67 -19.44 -1.76
CA GLU A 24 9.93 -18.39 -1.08
C GLU A 24 8.42 -18.46 -1.36
N TYR A 25 8.04 -19.14 -2.45
CA TYR A 25 6.66 -19.24 -2.92
C TYR A 25 6.34 -20.67 -3.39
N THR A 26 5.15 -21.16 -3.07
CA THR A 26 4.70 -22.53 -3.40
C THR A 26 4.22 -22.64 -4.86
N SER A 27 3.82 -21.52 -5.47
CA SER A 27 3.31 -21.52 -6.84
C SER A 27 3.42 -20.16 -7.53
N LYS A 28 3.44 -20.17 -8.87
CA LYS A 28 3.39 -18.92 -9.68
C LYS A 28 2.15 -18.07 -9.35
N SER A 29 1.01 -18.71 -9.05
CA SER A 29 -0.21 -18.00 -8.68
C SER A 29 -0.08 -17.27 -7.33
N GLU A 30 0.69 -17.83 -6.40
CA GLU A 30 0.98 -17.18 -5.12
C GLU A 30 1.81 -15.91 -5.33
N VAL A 31 2.88 -15.99 -6.12
CA VAL A 31 3.71 -14.83 -6.49
C VAL A 31 2.85 -13.72 -7.12
N VAL A 32 1.97 -14.08 -8.06
CA VAL A 32 1.07 -13.12 -8.72
C VAL A 32 0.09 -12.48 -7.74
N ASN A 33 -0.50 -13.26 -6.83
CA ASN A 33 -1.39 -12.72 -5.80
C ASN A 33 -0.66 -11.75 -4.88
N ASP A 34 0.58 -12.08 -4.52
CA ASP A 34 1.40 -11.25 -3.66
C ASP A 34 1.82 -9.94 -4.33
N LEU A 35 2.10 -9.99 -5.63
CA LEU A 35 2.31 -8.80 -6.46
C LEU A 35 1.07 -7.91 -6.53
N ILE A 36 -0.12 -8.49 -6.70
CA ILE A 36 -1.39 -7.74 -6.70
C ILE A 36 -1.61 -7.06 -5.35
N ARG A 37 -1.31 -7.74 -4.25
CA ARG A 37 -1.40 -7.17 -2.90
C ARG A 37 -0.46 -5.97 -2.74
N LYS A 38 0.82 -6.14 -3.12
CA LYS A 38 1.81 -5.05 -3.11
C LYS A 38 1.37 -3.87 -3.97
N ALA A 39 0.83 -4.13 -5.17
CA ALA A 39 0.33 -3.07 -6.06
C ALA A 39 -0.80 -2.27 -5.41
N ARG A 40 -1.78 -2.94 -4.77
CA ARG A 40 -2.88 -2.27 -4.06
C ARG A 40 -2.41 -1.43 -2.88
N GLU A 41 -1.43 -1.92 -2.12
CA GLU A 41 -0.83 -1.16 -1.01
C GLU A 41 -0.16 0.12 -1.52
N VAL A 42 0.62 0.01 -2.61
CA VAL A 42 1.29 1.16 -3.24
C VAL A 42 0.27 2.15 -3.81
N GLU A 43 -0.80 1.68 -4.46
CA GLU A 43 -1.87 2.55 -4.96
C GLU A 43 -2.56 3.32 -3.83
N ALA A 44 -2.83 2.67 -2.70
CA ALA A 44 -3.42 3.33 -1.53
C ALA A 44 -2.51 4.42 -0.96
N ILE A 45 -1.20 4.16 -0.88
CA ILE A 45 -0.20 5.15 -0.45
C ILE A 45 -0.15 6.30 -1.46
N ARG A 46 -0.06 6.00 -2.75
CA ARG A 46 0.01 6.99 -3.82
C ARG A 46 -1.20 7.90 -3.81
N LYS A 47 -2.40 7.34 -3.62
CA LYS A 47 -3.63 8.12 -3.50
C LYS A 47 -3.57 9.09 -2.32
N LYS A 48 -3.13 8.63 -1.15
CA LYS A 48 -2.98 9.49 0.03
C LYS A 48 -1.94 10.60 -0.17
N LEU A 49 -0.85 10.31 -0.88
CA LEU A 49 0.16 11.30 -1.21
C LEU A 49 -0.40 12.36 -2.17
N ILE A 50 -1.13 11.96 -3.20
CA ILE A 50 -1.78 12.91 -4.12
C ILE A 50 -2.78 13.78 -3.35
N GLU A 51 -3.63 13.19 -2.51
CA GLU A 51 -4.57 13.95 -1.66
C GLU A 51 -3.83 14.95 -0.75
N ALA A 52 -2.67 14.56 -0.20
CA ALA A 52 -1.84 15.45 0.62
C ALA A 52 -1.23 16.60 -0.20
N GLU A 53 -0.72 16.30 -1.39
CA GLU A 53 -0.16 17.30 -2.32
C GLU A 53 -1.24 18.31 -2.78
N GLU A 54 -2.43 17.82 -3.12
CA GLU A 54 -3.58 18.66 -3.50
C GLU A 54 -4.12 19.50 -2.34
N SER A 55 -4.03 19.00 -1.10
CA SER A 55 -4.46 19.72 0.10
C SER A 55 -3.58 20.92 0.46
N GLY A 56 -2.41 21.04 -0.18
CA GLY A 56 -1.45 22.11 0.05
C GLY A 56 -0.60 21.92 1.31
N PHE A 57 0.50 22.69 1.39
CA PHE A 57 1.41 22.63 2.54
C PHE A 57 0.84 23.41 3.72
N SER A 58 0.94 22.82 4.91
CA SER A 58 0.57 23.48 6.16
C SER A 58 1.76 24.25 6.75
N GLU A 59 1.53 25.49 7.18
CA GLU A 59 2.52 26.29 7.92
C GLU A 59 2.53 25.99 9.43
N ARG A 60 1.76 24.99 9.89
CA ARG A 60 1.62 24.68 11.32
C ARG A 60 2.92 24.12 11.90
N LEU A 61 3.34 24.70 13.02
CA LEU A 61 4.48 24.20 13.77
C LEU A 61 4.12 22.94 14.57
N PRO A 62 5.10 22.06 14.86
CA PRO A 62 4.85 20.84 15.63
C PRO A 62 4.16 21.07 16.98
N ASP A 63 4.50 22.17 17.67
CA ASP A 63 3.89 22.51 18.96
C ASP A 63 2.41 22.90 18.84
N GLN A 64 2.05 23.59 17.76
CA GLN A 64 0.65 23.95 17.46
C GLN A 64 -0.16 22.69 17.13
N ILE A 65 0.41 21.76 16.35
CA ILE A 65 -0.23 20.47 16.04
C ILE A 65 -0.47 19.67 17.32
N ARG A 66 0.51 19.63 18.23
CA ARG A 66 0.38 18.93 19.52
C ARG A 66 -0.69 19.57 20.41
N ALA A 67 -0.72 20.90 20.49
CA ALA A 67 -1.73 21.62 21.27
C ALA A 67 -3.15 21.36 20.72
N ASP A 68 -3.33 21.44 19.40
CA ASP A 68 -4.59 21.14 18.71
C ASP A 68 -5.04 19.70 18.96
N ALA A 69 -4.15 18.72 18.84
CA ALA A 69 -4.46 17.32 19.09
C ALA A 69 -4.91 17.08 20.54
N LYS A 70 -4.23 17.69 21.52
CA LYS A 70 -4.58 17.59 22.94
C LYS A 70 -5.93 18.26 23.25
N ALA A 71 -6.21 19.39 22.60
CA ALA A 71 -7.50 20.07 22.72
C ALA A 71 -8.65 19.23 22.15
N ARG A 72 -8.47 18.63 20.96
CA ARG A 72 -9.44 17.71 20.34
C ARG A 72 -9.75 16.50 21.21
N LEU A 73 -8.71 15.87 21.79
CA LEU A 73 -8.88 14.72 22.69
C LEU A 73 -9.68 15.08 23.95
N LYS A 74 -9.37 16.24 24.57
CA LYS A 74 -10.11 16.72 25.75
C LYS A 74 -11.57 17.01 25.44
N ASN A 75 -11.87 17.54 24.25
CA ASN A 75 -13.25 17.82 23.84
C ASN A 75 -14.03 16.55 23.50
N ALA A 76 -13.38 15.55 22.90
CA ALA A 76 -13.98 14.25 22.61
C ALA A 76 -14.28 13.44 23.89
N ALA A 77 -13.46 13.59 24.94
CA ALA A 77 -13.67 12.94 26.24
C ALA A 77 -14.68 13.68 27.15
N LYS A 78 -15.17 14.84 26.73
CA LYS A 78 -16.14 15.68 27.48
C LYS A 78 -17.59 15.45 27.04
N ILE A 79 -17.82 14.51 26.13
CA ILE A 79 -19.12 14.04 25.65
C ILE A 79 -19.44 12.71 26.32
#